data_AF-K8EZJ5-F1
#
_entry.id   AF-K8EZJ5-F1
#
_cell.length_a   1.000
_cell.length_b   1.000
_cell.length_c   1.000
_cell.angle_alpha   90.00
_cell.angle_beta   90.00
_cell.angle_gamma   90.00
#
_symmetry.space_group_name_H-M   'P 1'
#
loop_
_entity.id
_entity.type
_entity.pdbx_description
1 polymer ?
#
loop_
_entity_poly.entity_id
_entity_poly.type
_entity_poly.pdbx_seq_one_letter_code
_entity_poly.pdbx_strand_id
1 'polypeptide(L)'
;MSGGISPTYSSSSSSPGRTKRMPMRSPHAFSANSDATLPLVFANVGLILFVVAGVFYIKEDWDRFSLLCVLGYASIIIGLILPELLAADVDKGGRTTFHPTGTREIDDKIEKGIRERKWIQFWGTVMMIVGIFLGIVGSLLYSPTIVSALSSKMIPLIDEANLVWAISFLIFPVGFGLLTYDKLMTLQSLADEGLDDEASVTIWHPQMRVFLWTEICLILFAIAGVVVVSLPNALGEAFGLFLFALGALIKVCLLFYELRG
;
A
#
# COMPACT_ATOMS: atom_id res chain seq x y z
N MET A 1 23.67 -70.45 -38.97
CA MET A 1 22.70 -69.39 -39.32
C MET A 1 21.99 -68.97 -38.04
N SER A 2 21.86 -67.66 -37.85
CA SER A 2 21.35 -66.88 -36.72
C SER A 2 20.09 -67.43 -36.03
N GLY A 3 19.79 -67.14 -34.76
CA GLY A 3 20.45 -66.22 -33.83
C GLY A 3 19.67 -66.05 -32.50
N GLY A 4 20.18 -65.14 -31.67
CA GLY A 4 19.38 -64.35 -30.72
C GLY A 4 19.19 -64.89 -29.31
N ILE A 5 20.25 -64.93 -28.50
CA ILE A 5 20.19 -65.07 -27.04
C ILE A 5 20.11 -63.66 -26.43
N SER A 6 19.06 -63.37 -25.66
CA SER A 6 18.99 -62.22 -24.75
C SER A 6 18.68 -62.71 -23.34
N PRO A 7 19.63 -62.71 -22.39
CA PRO A 7 19.36 -62.80 -20.97
C PRO A 7 19.23 -61.38 -20.40
N THR A 8 18.11 -61.10 -19.77
CA THR A 8 17.88 -59.85 -19.04
C THR A 8 18.80 -59.83 -17.81
N TYR A 9 19.90 -59.09 -17.88
CA TYR A 9 20.77 -58.82 -16.74
C TYR A 9 20.10 -57.83 -15.79
N SER A 10 19.77 -58.31 -14.59
CA SER A 10 19.57 -57.51 -13.40
C SER A 10 20.89 -56.83 -13.02
N SER A 11 20.94 -55.50 -13.15
CA SER A 11 22.01 -54.68 -12.59
C SER A 11 21.43 -53.74 -11.53
N SER A 12 21.62 -54.14 -10.29
CA SER A 12 21.63 -53.27 -9.13
C SER A 12 22.73 -52.22 -9.31
N SER A 13 22.34 -50.97 -9.53
CA SER A 13 23.23 -49.83 -9.35
C SER A 13 22.61 -48.88 -8.33
N SER A 14 23.07 -49.05 -7.10
CA SER A 14 22.99 -48.04 -6.05
C SER A 14 23.79 -46.81 -6.48
N SER A 15 23.10 -45.68 -6.69
CA SER A 15 23.73 -44.35 -6.72
C SER A 15 23.16 -43.49 -5.59
N PRO A 16 24.00 -42.72 -4.88
CA PRO A 16 23.64 -42.06 -3.63
C PRO A 16 23.06 -40.67 -3.87
N GLY A 17 22.15 -40.24 -2.99
CA GLY A 17 21.90 -38.82 -2.76
C GLY A 17 20.99 -38.11 -3.75
N ARG A 18 19.81 -38.65 -4.04
CA ARG A 18 18.68 -37.80 -4.49
C ARG A 18 17.73 -37.67 -3.31
N THR A 19 17.93 -36.63 -2.50
CA THR A 19 16.93 -36.17 -1.54
C THR A 19 15.63 -36.00 -2.30
N LYS A 20 14.69 -36.93 -2.07
CA LYS A 20 13.28 -36.77 -2.42
C LYS A 20 12.87 -35.46 -1.75
N ARG A 21 12.77 -34.36 -2.51
CA ARG A 21 11.98 -33.19 -2.08
C ARG A 21 10.58 -33.76 -1.86
N MET A 22 10.24 -33.96 -0.60
CA MET A 22 8.84 -34.09 -0.23
C MET A 22 8.18 -32.81 -0.70
N PRO A 23 7.06 -32.88 -1.45
CA PRO A 23 6.23 -31.71 -1.64
C PRO A 23 5.70 -31.38 -0.25
N MET A 24 6.38 -30.45 0.43
CA MET A 24 5.87 -29.85 1.64
C MET A 24 4.69 -29.01 1.17
N ARG A 25 3.53 -29.64 1.11
CA ARG A 25 2.26 -28.98 0.87
C ARG A 25 2.09 -28.01 2.03
N SER A 26 2.53 -26.77 1.84
CA SER A 26 2.37 -25.69 2.80
C SER A 26 0.88 -25.62 3.18
N PRO A 27 0.50 -25.85 4.44
CA PRO A 27 -0.87 -25.67 4.89
C PRO A 27 -1.24 -24.18 5.07
N HIS A 28 -0.38 -23.23 4.70
CA HIS A 28 -0.51 -21.83 5.12
C HIS A 28 -1.17 -20.89 4.11
N ALA A 29 -1.74 -21.40 3.02
CA ALA A 29 -2.49 -20.58 2.06
C ALA A 29 -3.72 -19.87 2.66
N PHE A 30 -4.14 -20.22 3.88
CA PHE A 30 -5.30 -19.60 4.53
C PHE A 30 -4.96 -18.49 5.56
N SER A 31 -3.68 -18.26 5.86
CA SER A 31 -3.25 -17.30 6.88
C SER A 31 -2.80 -15.95 6.33
N ALA A 32 -2.60 -15.81 5.01
CA ALA A 32 -2.06 -14.60 4.39
C ALA A 32 -3.16 -13.58 3.98
N ASN A 33 -4.42 -14.02 3.84
CA ASN A 33 -5.49 -13.15 3.31
C ASN A 33 -6.16 -12.27 4.40
N SER A 34 -6.10 -12.61 5.69
CA SER A 34 -6.76 -11.79 6.73
C SER A 34 -6.05 -10.45 6.98
N ASP A 35 -4.72 -10.43 6.85
CA ASP A 35 -3.90 -9.30 7.29
C ASP A 35 -3.95 -8.14 6.29
N ALA A 36 -4.17 -8.42 5.00
CA ALA A 36 -4.33 -7.39 3.97
C ALA A 36 -5.76 -6.87 3.85
N THR A 37 -6.76 -7.67 4.22
CA THR A 37 -8.18 -7.35 3.99
C THR A 37 -8.64 -6.14 4.81
N LEU A 38 -8.28 -6.08 6.09
CA LEU A 38 -8.71 -4.98 6.98
C LEU A 38 -8.10 -3.63 6.58
N PRO A 39 -6.78 -3.51 6.31
CA PRO A 39 -6.18 -2.33 5.69
C PRO A 39 -6.89 -1.89 4.41
N LEU A 40 -7.20 -2.85 3.53
CA LEU A 40 -7.84 -2.56 2.25
C LEU A 40 -9.27 -2.05 2.43
N VAL A 41 -10.04 -2.61 3.37
CA VAL A 41 -11.41 -2.16 3.68
C VAL A 41 -11.39 -0.73 4.19
N PHE A 42 -10.55 -0.42 5.18
CA PHE A 42 -10.45 0.93 5.74
C PHE A 42 -9.97 1.97 4.71
N ALA A 43 -8.99 1.60 3.87
CA ALA A 43 -8.58 2.45 2.76
C ALA A 43 -9.73 2.72 1.78
N ASN A 44 -10.51 1.69 1.43
CA ASN A 44 -11.68 1.85 0.54
C ASN A 44 -12.77 2.73 1.16
N VAL A 45 -13.07 2.56 2.46
CA VAL A 45 -14.00 3.45 3.18
C VAL A 45 -13.53 4.90 3.10
N GLY A 46 -12.24 5.14 3.34
CA GLY A 46 -11.67 6.48 3.24
C GLY A 46 -11.85 7.11 1.85
N LEU A 47 -11.64 6.33 0.78
CA LEU A 47 -11.82 6.80 -0.59
C LEU A 47 -13.28 7.10 -0.94
N ILE A 48 -14.22 6.27 -0.50
CA ILE A 48 -15.64 6.52 -0.69
C ILE A 48 -16.02 7.84 0.00
N LEU A 49 -15.52 8.07 1.21
CA LEU A 49 -15.76 9.33 1.93
C LEU A 49 -15.23 10.53 1.16
N PHE A 50 -14.04 10.46 0.53
CA PHE A 50 -13.53 11.55 -0.31
C PHE A 50 -14.37 11.79 -1.57
N VAL A 51 -14.86 10.73 -2.24
CA VAL A 51 -15.75 10.88 -3.40
C VAL A 51 -17.06 11.57 -2.98
N VAL A 52 -17.65 11.15 -1.87
CA VAL A 52 -18.86 11.79 -1.33
C VAL A 52 -18.57 13.23 -0.91
N ALA A 53 -17.41 13.50 -0.30
CA ALA A 53 -16.96 14.84 0.03
C ALA A 53 -16.92 15.72 -1.22
N GLY A 54 -16.36 15.23 -2.33
CA GLY A 54 -16.31 15.95 -3.60
C GLY A 54 -17.69 16.40 -4.12
N VAL A 55 -18.76 15.67 -3.83
CA VAL A 55 -20.14 16.12 -4.15
C VAL A 55 -20.54 17.35 -3.32
N PHE A 56 -20.15 17.38 -2.05
CA PHE A 56 -20.39 18.53 -1.17
C PHE A 56 -19.48 19.71 -1.49
N TYR A 57 -18.28 19.46 -2.03
CA TYR A 57 -17.40 20.50 -2.58
C TYR A 57 -18.11 21.28 -3.71
N ILE A 58 -18.69 20.60 -4.71
CA ILE A 58 -19.42 21.27 -5.80
C ILE A 58 -20.64 22.04 -5.28
N LYS A 59 -21.30 21.51 -4.25
CA LYS A 59 -22.48 22.15 -3.64
C LYS A 59 -22.11 23.32 -2.72
N GLU A 60 -20.83 23.63 -2.58
CA GLU A 60 -20.30 24.65 -1.66
C GLU A 60 -20.73 24.41 -0.20
N ASP A 61 -20.99 23.13 0.16
CA ASP A 61 -21.34 22.71 1.53
C ASP A 61 -20.04 22.34 2.28
N TRP A 62 -19.30 23.39 2.64
CA TRP A 62 -17.92 23.29 3.12
C TRP A 62 -17.76 22.54 4.44
N ASP A 63 -18.75 22.62 5.33
CA ASP A 63 -18.71 21.91 6.62
C ASP A 63 -18.83 20.39 6.43
N ARG A 64 -19.75 19.94 5.57
CA ARG A 64 -19.88 18.50 5.27
C ARG A 64 -18.71 17.98 4.47
N PHE A 65 -18.21 18.77 3.51
CA PHE A 65 -16.99 18.46 2.78
C PHE A 65 -15.83 18.23 3.75
N SER A 66 -15.56 19.20 4.64
CA SER A 66 -14.49 19.13 5.63
C SER A 66 -14.60 17.88 6.51
N LEU A 67 -15.78 17.64 7.08
CA LEU A 67 -16.02 16.48 7.95
C LEU A 67 -15.75 15.15 7.26
N LEU A 68 -16.25 14.98 6.03
CA LEU A 68 -16.07 13.75 5.27
C LEU A 68 -14.61 13.52 4.88
N CYS A 69 -13.88 14.57 4.52
CA CYS A 69 -12.45 14.48 4.26
C CYS A 69 -11.65 14.06 5.51
N VAL A 70 -11.96 14.65 6.68
CA VAL A 70 -11.32 14.26 7.95
C VAL A 70 -11.59 12.80 8.30
N LEU A 71 -12.85 12.34 8.17
CA LEU A 71 -13.20 10.93 8.37
C LEU A 71 -12.51 10.01 7.34
N GLY A 72 -12.32 10.50 6.11
CA GLY A 72 -11.58 9.82 5.06
C GLY A 72 -10.12 9.58 5.46
N TYR A 73 -9.42 10.64 5.89
CA TYR A 73 -8.05 10.54 6.40
C TYR A 73 -7.95 9.67 7.65
N ALA A 74 -8.89 9.77 8.59
CA ALA A 74 -8.92 8.91 9.77
C ALA A 74 -9.03 7.42 9.40
N SER A 75 -9.87 7.10 8.41
CA SER A 75 -10.00 5.73 7.89
C SER A 75 -8.70 5.24 7.26
N ILE A 76 -7.98 6.10 6.53
CA ILE A 76 -6.66 5.76 5.96
C ILE A 76 -5.61 5.52 7.05
N ILE A 77 -5.58 6.33 8.11
CA ILE A 77 -4.68 6.10 9.27
C ILE A 77 -4.94 4.73 9.89
N ILE A 78 -6.21 4.42 10.14
CA ILE A 78 -6.62 3.14 10.75
C ILE A 78 -6.27 1.98 9.82
N GLY A 79 -6.42 2.15 8.50
CA GLY A 79 -6.11 1.11 7.53
C GLY A 79 -4.62 0.87 7.30
N LEU A 80 -3.79 1.93 7.26
CA LEU A 80 -2.39 1.83 6.86
C LEU A 80 -1.40 1.88 8.02
N ILE A 81 -1.63 2.75 9.01
CA ILE A 81 -0.65 3.05 10.06
C ILE A 81 -0.90 2.22 11.31
N LEU A 82 -2.17 2.01 11.68
CA LEU A 82 -2.52 1.29 12.91
C LEU A 82 -2.01 -0.17 12.93
N PRO A 83 -2.08 -0.94 11.83
CA PRO A 83 -1.53 -2.29 11.79
C PRO A 83 0.00 -2.30 11.96
N GLU A 84 0.71 -1.33 11.37
CA GLU A 84 2.17 -1.21 11.53
C GLU A 84 2.56 -0.82 12.96
N LEU A 85 1.81 0.09 13.59
CA LEU A 85 2.08 0.51 14.97
C LEU A 85 1.84 -0.63 15.97
N LEU A 86 0.79 -1.41 15.76
CA LEU A 86 0.47 -2.58 16.57
C LEU A 86 1.47 -3.72 16.33
N ALA A 87 1.91 -3.92 15.08
CA ALA A 87 2.94 -4.90 14.74
C ALA A 87 4.30 -4.56 15.37
N ALA A 88 4.68 -3.27 15.40
CA ALA A 88 5.92 -2.81 16.03
C ALA A 88 5.96 -3.04 17.55
N ASP A 89 4.80 -3.07 18.22
CA ASP A 89 4.70 -3.39 19.65
C ASP A 89 4.73 -4.91 19.90
N VAL A 90 4.25 -5.71 18.94
CA VAL A 90 4.42 -7.18 18.94
C VAL A 90 5.86 -7.59 18.65
N ASP A 91 6.59 -6.80 17.86
CA ASP A 91 8.01 -7.03 17.53
C ASP A 91 8.95 -6.89 18.74
N LYS A 92 8.53 -6.17 19.81
CA LYS A 92 9.22 -6.21 21.11
C LYS A 92 9.17 -7.60 21.78
N GLY A 93 8.33 -8.51 21.28
CA GLY A 93 8.26 -9.92 21.65
C GLY A 93 9.08 -10.87 20.77
N GLY A 94 9.87 -10.38 19.82
CA GLY A 94 10.81 -11.21 19.03
C GLY A 94 10.17 -12.02 17.89
N ARG A 95 9.08 -11.52 17.29
CA ARG A 95 8.49 -12.09 16.06
C ARG A 95 8.54 -11.05 14.96
N THR A 96 9.70 -10.95 14.32
CA THR A 96 9.81 -10.30 13.02
C THR A 96 8.77 -10.89 12.08
N THR A 97 8.11 -10.05 11.28
CA THR A 97 7.31 -10.48 10.11
C THR A 97 8.10 -11.31 9.10
N PHE A 98 9.42 -11.39 9.30
CA PHE A 98 10.29 -12.38 8.71
C PHE A 98 10.09 -13.75 9.39
N HIS A 99 9.49 -14.69 8.69
CA HIS A 99 9.58 -16.10 9.08
C HIS A 99 11.03 -16.54 8.88
N PRO A 100 11.75 -16.94 9.94
CA PRO A 100 13.15 -17.35 9.81
C PRO A 100 13.23 -18.50 8.82
N THR A 101 14.12 -18.36 7.82
CA THR A 101 14.25 -19.38 6.77
C THR A 101 15.00 -20.61 7.24
N GLY A 102 15.46 -20.59 8.49
CA GLY A 102 16.20 -21.67 9.14
C GLY A 102 17.70 -21.64 8.83
N THR A 103 18.14 -20.72 7.95
CA THR A 103 19.53 -20.55 7.53
C THR A 103 20.02 -19.19 8.01
N ARG A 104 20.79 -19.20 9.11
CA ARG A 104 21.25 -17.99 9.80
C ARG A 104 21.98 -16.98 8.89
N GLU A 105 22.73 -17.46 7.90
CA GLU A 105 23.46 -16.60 6.96
C GLU A 105 22.54 -15.83 6.00
N ILE A 106 21.44 -16.45 5.57
CA ILE A 106 20.45 -15.83 4.69
C ILE A 106 19.61 -14.83 5.48
N ASP A 107 19.21 -15.22 6.69
CA ASP A 107 18.50 -14.35 7.63
C ASP A 107 19.35 -13.11 7.98
N ASP A 108 20.65 -13.27 8.26
CA ASP A 108 21.58 -12.16 8.58
C ASP A 108 21.78 -11.19 7.40
N LYS A 109 21.86 -11.69 6.16
CA LYS A 109 21.96 -10.84 4.95
C LYS A 109 20.70 -10.03 4.71
N ILE A 110 19.53 -10.65 4.85
CA ILE A 110 18.26 -9.97 4.67
C ILE A 110 18.06 -8.92 5.76
N GLU A 111 18.39 -9.25 7.01
CA GLU A 111 18.32 -8.30 8.12
C GLU A 111 19.29 -7.12 7.91
N LYS A 112 20.49 -7.38 7.39
CA LYS A 112 21.44 -6.33 7.02
C LYS A 112 20.89 -5.44 5.91
N GLY A 113 20.28 -6.02 4.87
CA GLY A 113 19.63 -5.27 3.80
C GLY A 113 18.47 -4.39 4.29
N ILE A 114 17.62 -4.92 5.16
CA ILE A 114 16.54 -4.15 5.82
C ILE A 114 17.14 -3.03 6.67
N ARG A 115 18.22 -3.30 7.41
CA ARG A 115 18.90 -2.31 8.26
C ARG A 115 19.50 -1.16 7.45
N GLU A 116 20.07 -1.45 6.29
CA GLU A 116 20.62 -0.44 5.38
C GLU A 116 19.50 0.43 4.77
N ARG A 117 18.30 -0.14 4.56
CA ARG A 117 17.13 0.58 4.03
C ARG A 117 16.24 1.22 5.10
N LYS A 118 16.59 1.13 6.39
CA LYS A 118 15.84 1.81 7.48
C LYS A 118 15.64 3.30 7.25
N TRP A 119 16.58 3.96 6.58
CA TRP A 119 16.44 5.37 6.22
C TRP A 119 15.31 5.60 5.22
N ILE A 120 15.13 4.71 4.24
CA ILE A 120 14.04 4.79 3.25
C ILE A 120 12.69 4.60 3.94
N GLN A 121 12.58 3.58 4.80
CA GLN A 121 11.38 3.32 5.60
C GLN A 121 11.04 4.53 6.48
N PHE A 122 12.04 5.07 7.20
CA PHE A 122 11.86 6.23 8.06
C PHE A 122 11.30 7.45 7.30
N TRP A 123 11.91 7.83 6.18
CA TRP A 123 11.41 8.97 5.39
C TRP A 123 10.07 8.69 4.73
N GLY A 124 9.83 7.46 4.27
CA GLY A 124 8.53 7.03 3.76
C GLY A 124 7.43 7.24 4.80
N THR A 125 7.62 6.74 6.02
CA THR A 125 6.68 6.91 7.14
C THR A 125 6.52 8.38 7.54
N VAL A 126 7.60 9.15 7.64
CA VAL A 126 7.54 10.59 7.95
C VAL A 126 6.71 11.34 6.92
N MET A 127 6.96 11.11 5.63
CA MET A 127 6.20 11.74 4.54
C MET A 127 4.73 11.33 4.58
N MET A 128 4.43 10.05 4.83
CA MET A 128 3.05 9.58 5.00
C MET A 128 2.32 10.31 6.14
N ILE A 129 2.94 10.41 7.32
CA ILE A 129 2.38 11.08 8.49
C ILE A 129 2.17 12.57 8.21
N VAL A 130 3.19 13.24 7.66
CA VAL A 130 3.13 14.68 7.34
C VAL A 130 2.07 14.94 6.27
N GLY A 131 2.00 14.13 5.21
CA GLY A 131 0.99 14.23 4.16
C GLY A 131 -0.42 14.10 4.73
N ILE A 132 -0.68 13.06 5.53
CA ILE A 132 -2.00 12.88 6.17
C ILE A 132 -2.33 14.05 7.10
N PHE A 133 -1.39 14.48 7.93
CA PHE A 133 -1.61 15.60 8.85
C PHE A 133 -1.97 16.88 8.10
N LEU A 134 -1.23 17.20 7.04
CA LEU A 134 -1.55 18.34 6.17
C LEU A 134 -2.91 18.16 5.49
N GLY A 135 -3.24 16.95 5.03
CA GLY A 135 -4.55 16.64 4.48
C GLY A 135 -5.71 16.94 5.45
N ILE A 136 -5.55 16.55 6.72
CA ILE A 136 -6.52 16.84 7.79
C ILE A 136 -6.60 18.35 8.04
N VAL A 137 -5.46 19.02 8.23
CA VAL A 137 -5.41 20.47 8.48
C VAL A 137 -6.06 21.23 7.32
N GLY A 138 -5.70 20.91 6.08
CA GLY A 138 -6.29 21.50 4.88
C GLY A 138 -7.81 21.30 4.85
N SER A 139 -8.28 20.10 5.16
CA SER A 139 -9.72 19.79 5.23
C SER A 139 -10.44 20.65 6.27
N LEU A 140 -9.86 20.83 7.46
CA LEU A 140 -10.43 21.63 8.54
C LEU A 140 -10.55 23.12 8.17
N LEU A 141 -9.61 23.65 7.37
CA LEU A 141 -9.62 25.04 6.93
C LEU A 141 -10.77 25.39 5.96
N TYR A 142 -11.38 24.40 5.31
CA TYR A 142 -12.61 24.62 4.54
C TYR A 142 -13.82 24.88 5.42
N SER A 143 -13.88 24.34 6.65
CA SER A 143 -15.07 24.45 7.51
C SER A 143 -15.18 25.87 8.12
N PRO A 144 -16.22 26.65 7.79
CA PRO A 144 -16.44 27.96 8.42
C PRO A 144 -16.68 27.82 9.92
N THR A 145 -17.35 26.74 10.35
CA THR A 145 -17.61 26.44 11.75
C THR A 145 -16.30 26.27 12.53
N ILE A 146 -15.35 25.49 12.00
CA ILE A 146 -14.07 25.23 12.65
C ILE A 146 -13.16 26.47 12.61
N VAL A 147 -13.12 27.18 11.49
CA VAL A 147 -12.34 28.42 11.36
C VAL A 147 -12.81 29.48 12.34
N SER A 148 -14.13 29.64 12.51
CA SER A 148 -14.69 30.61 13.48
C SER A 148 -14.41 30.24 14.95
N ALA A 149 -14.21 28.96 15.25
CA ALA A 149 -13.83 28.49 16.59
C ALA A 149 -12.33 28.69 16.87
N LEU A 150 -11.47 28.60 15.85
CA LEU A 150 -10.00 28.68 15.97
C LEU A 150 -9.44 30.09 15.72
N SER A 151 -10.20 30.95 15.04
CA SER A 151 -9.77 32.27 14.61
C SER A 151 -10.93 33.27 14.74
N SER A 152 -10.61 34.53 15.05
CA SER A 152 -11.61 35.61 15.04
C SER A 152 -12.10 35.98 13.63
N LYS A 153 -11.60 35.30 12.59
CA LYS A 153 -12.04 35.48 11.21
C LYS A 153 -13.27 34.60 10.94
N MET A 154 -14.35 35.24 10.44
CA MET A 154 -15.60 34.58 10.03
C MET A 154 -15.57 34.01 8.60
N ILE A 155 -14.43 34.07 7.90
CA ILE A 155 -14.34 33.73 6.48
C ILE A 155 -13.53 32.43 6.34
N PRO A 156 -14.03 31.40 5.62
CA PRO A 156 -13.25 30.19 5.35
C PRO A 156 -11.97 30.52 4.58
N LEU A 157 -10.87 29.88 4.97
CA LEU A 157 -9.53 30.09 4.41
C LEU A 157 -9.31 29.17 3.21
N ILE A 158 -10.14 29.32 2.18
CA ILE A 158 -10.23 28.38 1.05
C ILE A 158 -8.91 28.33 0.26
N ASP A 159 -8.26 29.48 0.05
CA ASP A 159 -7.00 29.54 -0.70
C ASP A 159 -5.85 28.88 0.07
N GLU A 160 -5.78 29.10 1.38
CA GLU A 160 -4.82 28.43 2.25
C GLU A 160 -5.12 26.93 2.37
N ALA A 161 -6.40 26.56 2.43
CA ALA A 161 -6.84 25.18 2.44
C ALA A 161 -6.41 24.46 1.16
N ASN A 162 -6.67 25.05 -0.01
CA ASN A 162 -6.25 24.56 -1.32
C ASN A 162 -4.73 24.33 -1.37
N LEU A 163 -3.93 25.30 -0.88
CA LEU A 163 -2.48 25.20 -0.84
C LEU A 163 -1.99 24.05 0.06
N VAL A 164 -2.52 23.97 1.29
CA VAL A 164 -2.16 22.91 2.25
C VAL A 164 -2.53 21.54 1.69
N TRP A 165 -3.70 21.44 1.05
CA TRP A 165 -4.19 20.21 0.44
C TRP A 165 -3.34 19.78 -0.76
N ALA A 166 -2.92 20.72 -1.62
CA ALA A 166 -2.01 20.46 -2.72
C ALA A 166 -0.63 19.95 -2.24
N ILE A 167 -0.06 20.56 -1.19
CA ILE A 167 1.20 20.10 -0.60
C ILE A 167 1.05 18.68 -0.03
N SER A 168 -0.05 18.41 0.68
CA SER A 168 -0.39 17.07 1.16
C SER A 168 -0.37 16.04 0.03
N PHE A 169 -1.01 16.35 -1.10
CA PHE A 169 -1.07 15.48 -2.27
C PHE A 169 0.26 15.25 -2.98
N LEU A 170 1.24 16.13 -2.82
CA LEU A 170 2.58 15.91 -3.35
C LEU A 170 3.42 15.02 -2.44
N ILE A 171 3.30 15.20 -1.12
CA ILE A 171 4.11 14.45 -0.14
C ILE A 171 3.62 13.01 -0.01
N PHE A 172 2.30 12.81 -0.04
CA PHE A 172 1.69 11.51 0.26
C PHE A 172 2.07 10.39 -0.72
N PRO A 173 1.99 10.55 -2.06
CA PRO A 173 2.44 9.55 -3.01
C PRO A 173 3.93 9.27 -2.90
N VAL A 174 4.77 10.30 -2.70
CA VAL A 174 6.22 10.12 -2.55
C VAL A 174 6.55 9.25 -1.33
N GLY A 175 5.88 9.49 -0.20
CA GLY A 175 6.03 8.68 1.00
C GLY A 175 5.64 7.22 0.77
N PHE A 176 4.48 6.98 0.15
CA PHE A 176 4.02 5.63 -0.17
C PHE A 176 4.92 4.91 -1.19
N GLY A 177 5.46 5.64 -2.16
CA GLY A 177 6.39 5.14 -3.16
C GLY A 177 7.71 4.66 -2.55
N LEU A 178 8.23 5.37 -1.54
CA LEU A 178 9.43 4.93 -0.80
C LEU A 178 9.20 3.61 -0.05
N LEU A 179 8.03 3.45 0.59
CA LEU A 179 7.66 2.21 1.29
C LEU A 179 7.43 1.06 0.30
N THR A 180 6.79 1.34 -0.83
CA THR A 180 6.60 0.38 -1.93
C THR A 180 7.95 -0.07 -2.51
N TYR A 181 8.90 0.85 -2.68
CA TYR A 181 10.24 0.54 -3.17
C TYR A 181 11.00 -0.37 -2.19
N ASP A 182 10.92 -0.10 -0.88
CA ASP A 182 11.54 -0.97 0.12
C ASP A 182 10.93 -2.39 0.11
N LYS A 183 9.61 -2.50 -0.06
CA LYS A 183 8.94 -3.79 -0.22
C LYS A 183 9.46 -4.53 -1.46
N LEU A 184 9.59 -3.85 -2.59
CA LEU A 184 10.13 -4.44 -3.83
C LEU A 184 11.56 -4.96 -3.63
N MET A 185 12.43 -4.15 -3.01
CA MET A 185 13.81 -4.53 -2.73
C MET A 185 13.92 -5.72 -1.79
N THR A 186 13.02 -5.81 -0.81
CA THR A 186 12.95 -6.95 0.12
C THR A 186 12.55 -8.23 -0.61
N LEU A 187 11.57 -8.16 -1.52
CA LEU A 187 11.19 -9.31 -2.33
C LEU A 187 12.29 -9.72 -3.31
N GLN A 188 12.98 -8.77 -3.93
CA GLN A 188 14.15 -9.06 -4.77
C GLN A 188 15.24 -9.80 -3.99
N SER A 189 15.56 -9.35 -2.77
CA SER A 189 16.56 -10.04 -1.94
C SER A 189 16.14 -11.47 -1.55
N LEU A 190 14.84 -11.74 -1.41
CA LEU A 190 14.32 -13.08 -1.15
C LEU A 190 14.44 -14.00 -2.37
N ALA A 191 14.13 -13.47 -3.56
CA ALA A 191 14.26 -14.22 -4.81
C ALA A 191 15.71 -14.51 -5.18
N ASP A 192 16.63 -13.56 -4.97
CA ASP A 192 18.07 -13.74 -5.22
C ASP A 192 18.68 -14.86 -4.35
N GLU A 193 18.16 -15.05 -3.13
CA GLU A 193 18.57 -16.12 -2.21
C GLU A 193 17.82 -17.44 -2.47
N GLY A 194 16.96 -17.51 -3.51
CA GLY A 194 16.23 -18.71 -3.91
C GLY A 194 15.12 -19.14 -2.93
N LEU A 195 14.66 -18.21 -2.09
CA LEU A 195 13.60 -18.42 -1.10
C LEU A 195 12.21 -18.14 -1.67
N ASP A 196 12.15 -17.50 -2.84
CA ASP A 196 10.94 -17.34 -3.63
C ASP A 196 11.07 -18.16 -4.92
N ASP A 197 10.00 -18.83 -5.33
CA ASP A 197 10.00 -19.73 -6.49
C ASP A 197 9.99 -18.94 -7.83
N GLU A 198 9.76 -17.61 -7.78
CA GLU A 198 9.76 -16.74 -8.96
C GLU A 198 11.17 -16.24 -9.33
N ALA A 199 11.61 -16.57 -10.55
CA ALA A 199 12.95 -16.30 -11.07
C ALA A 199 13.29 -14.82 -11.31
N SER A 200 12.32 -13.90 -11.21
CA SER A 200 12.58 -12.45 -11.25
C SER A 200 11.45 -11.64 -10.63
N VAL A 201 11.75 -10.98 -9.51
CA VAL A 201 10.81 -10.07 -8.86
C VAL A 201 10.84 -8.71 -9.57
N THR A 202 9.74 -8.41 -10.27
CA THR A 202 9.49 -7.12 -10.92
C THR A 202 8.38 -6.36 -10.22
N ILE A 203 8.10 -5.13 -10.63
CA ILE A 203 6.96 -4.34 -10.13
C ILE A 203 5.61 -5.04 -10.32
N TRP A 204 5.53 -6.02 -11.22
CA TRP A 204 4.32 -6.80 -11.53
C TRP A 204 4.16 -8.05 -10.66
N HIS A 205 5.07 -8.28 -9.71
CA HIS A 205 5.02 -9.41 -8.79
C HIS A 205 3.66 -9.46 -8.07
N PRO A 206 3.05 -10.63 -7.87
CA PRO A 206 1.73 -10.74 -7.23
C PRO A 206 1.64 -10.02 -5.89
N GLN A 207 2.69 -10.13 -5.05
CA GLN A 207 2.75 -9.46 -3.75
C GLN A 207 2.93 -7.93 -3.84
N MET A 208 3.39 -7.40 -4.98
CA MET A 208 3.54 -5.97 -5.24
C MET A 208 2.26 -5.34 -5.80
N ARG A 209 1.30 -6.15 -6.26
CA ARG A 209 0.10 -5.69 -6.97
C ARG A 209 -0.69 -4.65 -6.19
N VAL A 210 -1.01 -4.95 -4.93
CA VAL A 210 -1.77 -4.03 -4.06
C VAL A 210 -1.01 -2.72 -3.89
N PHE A 211 0.31 -2.77 -3.68
CA PHE A 211 1.14 -1.58 -3.53
C PHE A 211 1.20 -0.75 -4.82
N LEU A 212 1.49 -1.38 -5.97
CA LEU A 212 1.58 -0.72 -7.26
C LEU A 212 0.28 0.02 -7.61
N TRP A 213 -0.86 -0.66 -7.52
CA TRP A 213 -2.13 -0.03 -7.83
C TRP A 213 -2.54 1.02 -6.80
N THR A 214 -2.11 0.88 -5.55
CA THR A 214 -2.29 1.94 -4.54
C THR A 214 -1.52 3.18 -4.95
N GLU A 215 -0.23 3.06 -5.29
CA GLU A 215 0.61 4.17 -5.75
C GLU A 215 -0.02 4.88 -6.97
N ILE A 216 -0.49 4.10 -7.96
CA ILE A 216 -1.19 4.66 -9.13
C ILE A 216 -2.41 5.47 -8.70
N CYS A 217 -3.26 4.94 -7.81
CA CYS A 217 -4.41 5.69 -7.30
C CYS A 217 -4.00 6.98 -6.58
N LEU A 218 -2.94 6.95 -5.78
CA LEU A 218 -2.45 8.14 -5.07
C LEU A 218 -1.96 9.21 -6.04
N ILE A 219 -1.26 8.82 -7.11
CA ILE A 219 -0.85 9.74 -8.17
C ILE A 219 -2.06 10.34 -8.87
N LEU A 220 -3.09 9.55 -9.19
CA LEU A 220 -4.33 10.06 -9.78
C LEU A 220 -5.01 11.10 -8.86
N PHE A 221 -5.07 10.84 -7.55
CA PHE A 221 -5.62 11.79 -6.58
C PHE A 221 -4.78 13.06 -6.47
N ALA A 222 -3.45 12.93 -6.54
CA ALA A 222 -2.57 14.09 -6.52
C ALA A 222 -2.78 14.98 -7.74
N ILE A 223 -2.86 14.38 -8.93
CA ILE A 223 -3.18 15.10 -10.18
C ILE A 223 -4.57 15.75 -10.07
N ALA A 224 -5.56 15.02 -9.55
CA ALA A 224 -6.91 15.55 -9.33
C ALA A 224 -6.90 16.81 -8.45
N GLY A 225 -6.21 16.75 -7.30
CA GLY A 225 -6.07 17.88 -6.39
C GLY A 225 -5.38 19.08 -7.04
N VAL A 226 -4.27 18.86 -7.75
CA VAL A 226 -3.55 19.93 -8.47
C VAL A 226 -4.43 20.57 -9.54
N VAL A 227 -5.20 19.77 -10.30
CA VAL A 227 -6.10 20.28 -11.33
C VAL A 227 -7.22 21.12 -10.74
N VAL A 228 -7.87 20.66 -9.65
CA VAL A 228 -8.93 21.42 -8.98
C VAL A 228 -8.42 22.78 -8.49
N VAL A 229 -7.20 22.83 -7.94
CA VAL A 229 -6.60 24.08 -7.46
C VAL A 229 -6.15 24.99 -8.62
N SER A 230 -5.56 24.42 -9.67
CA SER A 230 -4.97 25.20 -10.78
C SER A 230 -6.01 25.65 -11.81
N LEU A 231 -7.12 24.93 -11.92
CA LEU A 231 -8.23 25.19 -12.84
C LEU A 231 -9.55 25.27 -12.05
N PRO A 232 -9.80 26.38 -11.33
CA PRO A 232 -11.01 26.59 -10.54
C PRO A 232 -12.20 26.95 -11.44
N ASN A 233 -12.55 26.04 -12.35
CA ASN A 233 -13.72 26.12 -13.21
C ASN A 233 -14.42 24.76 -13.26
N ALA A 234 -15.65 24.74 -13.77
CA ALA A 234 -16.46 23.52 -13.83
C ALA A 234 -15.78 22.35 -14.55
N LEU A 235 -14.87 22.63 -15.50
CA LEU A 235 -14.10 21.59 -16.20
C LEU A 235 -13.04 20.95 -15.27
N GLY A 236 -12.29 21.77 -14.54
CA GLY A 236 -11.27 21.30 -13.60
C GLY A 236 -11.90 20.52 -12.43
N GLU A 237 -13.03 20.99 -11.90
CA GLU A 237 -13.81 20.28 -10.89
C GLU A 237 -14.32 18.93 -11.39
N ALA A 238 -14.94 18.89 -12.59
CA ALA A 238 -15.44 17.66 -13.18
C ALA A 238 -14.31 16.65 -13.46
N PHE A 239 -13.17 17.13 -13.97
CA PHE A 239 -12.00 16.29 -14.22
C PHE A 239 -11.38 15.75 -12.93
N GLY A 240 -11.23 16.59 -11.90
CA GLY A 240 -10.75 16.17 -10.59
C GLY A 240 -11.63 15.08 -9.98
N LEU A 241 -12.95 15.28 -10.00
CA LEU A 241 -13.93 14.28 -9.54
C LEU A 241 -13.86 12.98 -10.32
N PHE A 242 -13.70 13.06 -11.65
CA PHE A 242 -13.51 11.87 -12.48
C PHE A 242 -12.28 11.07 -12.04
N LEU A 243 -11.15 11.74 -11.81
CA LEU A 243 -9.93 11.08 -11.33
C LEU A 243 -10.08 10.48 -9.92
N PHE A 244 -10.76 11.17 -9.01
CA PHE A 244 -11.10 10.62 -7.69
C PHE A 244 -11.99 9.39 -7.80
N ALA A 245 -13.04 9.43 -8.62
CA ALA A 245 -13.92 8.30 -8.86
C ALA A 245 -13.18 7.11 -9.51
N LEU A 246 -12.30 7.37 -10.47
CA LEU A 246 -11.48 6.36 -11.13
C LEU A 246 -10.54 5.65 -10.15
N GLY A 247 -9.83 6.41 -9.31
CA GLY A 247 -8.94 5.85 -8.29
C GLY A 247 -9.70 5.03 -7.24
N ALA A 248 -10.90 5.49 -6.82
CA ALA A 248 -11.77 4.73 -5.93
C ALA A 248 -12.26 3.42 -6.58
N LEU A 249 -12.65 3.47 -7.86
CA LEU A 249 -13.09 2.29 -8.60
C LEU A 249 -11.99 1.23 -8.71
N ILE A 250 -10.75 1.65 -9.04
CA ILE A 250 -9.59 0.74 -9.09
C ILE A 250 -9.41 0.03 -7.75
N LYS A 251 -9.51 0.77 -6.64
CA LYS A 251 -9.35 0.23 -5.28
C LYS A 251 -10.45 -0.73 -4.86
N VAL A 252 -11.69 -0.47 -5.25
CA VAL A 252 -12.81 -1.40 -5.06
C VAL A 252 -12.61 -2.67 -5.88
N CYS A 253 -12.19 -2.55 -7.15
CA CYS A 253 -11.87 -3.71 -7.99
C CYS A 253 -10.75 -4.57 -7.39
N LEU A 254 -9.71 -3.95 -6.82
CA LEU A 254 -8.65 -4.68 -6.11
C LEU A 254 -9.20 -5.43 -4.89
N LEU A 255 -10.06 -4.79 -4.10
CA LEU A 255 -10.68 -5.46 -2.94
C LEU A 255 -11.46 -6.70 -3.36
N PHE A 256 -12.30 -6.60 -4.39
CA PHE A 256 -13.03 -7.76 -4.89
C PHE A 256 -12.12 -8.85 -5.47
N TYR A 257 -11.01 -8.45 -6.08
CA TYR A 257 -10.02 -9.40 -6.58
C TYR A 257 -9.34 -10.16 -5.43
N GLU A 258 -8.86 -9.47 -4.41
CA GLU A 258 -8.21 -10.07 -3.24
C GLU A 258 -9.18 -10.92 -2.42
N LEU A 259 -10.46 -10.55 -2.33
CA LEU A 259 -11.49 -11.36 -1.67
C LEU A 259 -11.85 -12.66 -2.42
N ARG A 260 -11.50 -12.77 -3.70
CA ARG A 260 -11.81 -13.93 -4.55
C ARG A 260 -10.65 -14.94 -4.61
N GLY A 261 -9.42 -14.52 -4.27
CA GLY A 261 -8.22 -15.37 -4.22
C GLY A 261 -8.18 -16.21 -2.96
#